data_AF-A0A2V6KPS8-F1
#
_entry.id   AF-A0A2V6KPS8-F1
#
_cell.length_a   1.000
_cell.length_b   1.000
_cell.length_c   1.000
_cell.angle_alpha   90.00
_cell.angle_beta   90.00
_cell.angle_gamma   90.00
#
_symmetry.space_group_name_H-M   'P 1'
#
loop_
_entity.id
_entity.type
_entity.pdbx_description
1 polymer ?
#
loop_
_entity_poly.entity_id
_entity_poly.type
_entity_poly.pdbx_seq_one_letter_code
_entity_poly.pdbx_strand_id
1 'polypeptide(L)'
;MFLGKTGARWFAHPLSRKQIKPFMSKGERISQFVAGLSVEDVDPDPRDIVKHPFYRAFFHCWNEKRYYEAHDVLEQLWLKTKSPDADYFKGLIQAAGAFVHLQKHFEYPRHARHSRRLSPAVRLFRLAERNLSRFAPRHHGLDIAAFCQLLGEFADQIVASDYKTNPWSPETAPKLKLL
;
A
#
# COMPACT_ATOMS: atom_id res chain seq x y z
N MET A 1 -56.47 16.78 8.21
CA MET A 1 -57.41 15.67 8.42
C MET A 1 -56.73 14.40 7.90
N PHE A 2 -56.75 13.35 8.71
CA PHE A 2 -56.10 12.03 8.59
C PHE A 2 -56.37 11.34 7.22
N LEU A 3 -55.66 10.32 6.73
CA LEU A 3 -55.17 9.05 7.30
C LEU A 3 -53.96 8.58 6.47
N GLY A 4 -53.03 7.70 6.85
CA GLY A 4 -52.90 6.77 7.96
C GLY A 4 -51.92 5.67 7.50
N LYS A 5 -50.82 5.45 8.22
CA LYS A 5 -49.93 4.28 8.05
C LYS A 5 -49.94 3.50 9.35
N THR A 6 -50.47 2.28 9.33
CA THR A 6 -50.35 1.29 10.42
C THR A 6 -50.35 -0.14 9.86
N GLY A 7 -49.62 -1.03 10.56
CA GLY A 7 -49.57 -2.50 10.38
C GLY A 7 -48.24 -2.97 9.77
N ALA A 8 -47.14 -3.29 10.48
CA ALA A 8 -46.94 -4.24 11.59
C ALA A 8 -47.50 -5.64 11.27
N ARG A 9 -46.88 -6.79 11.54
CA ARG A 9 -45.62 -7.27 12.13
C ARG A 9 -45.65 -8.80 11.93
N TRP A 10 -44.52 -9.48 11.81
CA TRP A 10 -44.36 -10.84 12.38
C TRP A 10 -43.00 -10.95 13.09
N PHE A 11 -43.05 -11.56 14.28
CA PHE A 11 -42.08 -11.63 15.38
C PHE A 11 -40.85 -12.52 15.03
N ALA A 12 -39.59 -12.14 15.29
CA ALA A 12 -38.81 -12.08 16.54
C ALA A 12 -38.48 -13.44 17.20
N HIS A 13 -37.20 -13.86 17.16
CA HIS A 13 -36.37 -14.23 18.33
C HIS A 13 -34.89 -14.50 17.95
N PRO A 14 -33.92 -14.49 18.90
CA PRO A 14 -32.85 -13.51 18.89
C PRO A 14 -31.48 -14.14 18.65
N LEU A 15 -30.77 -13.71 17.61
CA LEU A 15 -29.32 -13.88 17.62
C LEU A 15 -28.72 -12.85 18.58
N SER A 16 -28.08 -13.38 19.61
CA SER A 16 -27.36 -12.71 20.67
C SER A 16 -26.79 -11.36 20.26
N ARG A 17 -27.14 -10.33 21.04
CA ARG A 17 -26.63 -8.96 20.95
C ARG A 17 -25.17 -8.88 21.44
N LYS A 18 -24.29 -9.74 20.92
CA LYS A 18 -22.85 -9.75 21.21
C LYS A 18 -22.07 -9.63 19.90
N GLN A 19 -21.36 -8.50 19.78
CA GLN A 19 -20.34 -8.16 18.78
C GLN A 19 -20.80 -7.85 17.35
N ILE A 20 -21.60 -6.79 17.21
CA ILE A 20 -21.41 -5.89 16.06
C ILE A 20 -20.68 -4.70 16.65
N LYS A 21 -19.35 -4.58 16.45
CA LYS A 21 -18.61 -3.34 16.77
C LYS A 21 -18.80 -2.39 15.58
N PRO A 22 -19.70 -1.38 15.65
CA PRO A 22 -19.78 -0.40 14.58
C PRO A 22 -18.64 0.59 14.82
N PHE A 23 -17.82 0.81 13.79
CA PHE A 23 -16.56 1.58 13.79
C PHE A 23 -15.31 0.87 14.35
N MET A 24 -14.67 0.09 13.49
CA MET A 24 -13.22 -0.08 13.55
C MET A 24 -12.50 1.12 12.92
N SER A 25 -11.42 1.59 13.53
CA SER A 25 -10.48 2.56 12.97
C SER A 25 -9.71 1.99 11.77
N LYS A 26 -9.10 2.86 10.94
CA LYS A 26 -8.20 2.44 9.84
C LYS A 26 -7.09 1.51 10.37
N GLY A 27 -6.49 1.88 11.51
CA GLY A 27 -5.41 1.10 12.11
C GLY A 27 -5.84 -0.29 12.56
N GLU A 28 -7.03 -0.42 13.14
CA GLU A 28 -7.58 -1.74 13.52
C GLU A 28 -7.87 -2.62 12.29
N ARG A 29 -8.37 -2.03 11.20
CA ARG A 29 -8.62 -2.77 9.95
C ARG A 29 -7.32 -3.27 9.33
N ILE A 30 -6.29 -2.43 9.31
CA ILE A 30 -4.95 -2.82 8.83
C ILE A 30 -4.37 -3.91 9.72
N SER A 31 -4.45 -3.78 11.05
CA SER A 31 -3.95 -4.82 11.96
C SER A 31 -4.67 -6.17 11.77
N GLN A 32 -5.99 -6.18 11.61
CA GLN A 32 -6.73 -7.42 11.31
C GLN A 32 -6.33 -8.01 9.96
N PHE A 33 -6.17 -7.16 8.95
CA PHE A 33 -5.71 -7.59 7.64
C PHE A 33 -4.32 -8.23 7.70
N VAL A 34 -3.35 -7.60 8.38
CA VAL A 34 -1.99 -8.13 8.57
C VAL A 34 -2.03 -9.44 9.35
N ALA A 35 -2.83 -9.53 10.41
CA ALA A 35 -2.99 -10.76 11.18
C ALA A 35 -3.55 -11.92 10.31
N GLY A 36 -4.44 -11.63 9.37
CA GLY A 36 -4.96 -12.63 8.43
C GLY A 36 -3.97 -13.09 7.35
N LEU A 37 -2.87 -12.36 7.13
CA LEU A 37 -1.80 -12.74 6.19
C LEU A 37 -0.67 -13.53 6.85
N SER A 38 -0.45 -13.34 8.14
CA SER A 38 0.59 -14.02 8.90
C SER A 38 0.19 -15.47 9.17
N VAL A 39 0.90 -16.42 8.56
CA VAL A 39 0.71 -17.88 8.78
C VAL A 39 1.41 -18.35 10.06
N GLU A 40 2.31 -17.55 10.62
CA GLU A 40 3.11 -17.86 11.80
C GLU A 40 2.81 -16.85 12.91
N ASP A 41 2.50 -17.33 14.11
CA ASP A 41 2.46 -16.56 15.37
C ASP A 41 3.90 -16.16 15.77
N VAL A 42 4.53 -15.32 14.95
CA VAL A 42 5.84 -14.75 15.29
C VAL A 42 5.56 -13.57 16.20
N ASP A 43 5.85 -13.72 17.49
CA ASP A 43 6.05 -12.58 18.39
C ASP A 43 7.20 -11.75 17.79
N PRO A 44 6.90 -10.59 17.17
CA PRO A 44 7.92 -9.90 16.41
C PRO A 44 8.87 -9.23 17.40
N ASP A 45 10.12 -9.71 17.48
CA ASP A 45 11.18 -8.84 18.00
C ASP A 45 11.17 -7.59 17.10
N PRO A 46 10.84 -6.41 17.65
CA PRO A 46 10.74 -5.18 16.85
C PRO A 46 12.07 -4.79 16.21
N ARG A 47 13.18 -5.44 16.58
CA ARG A 47 14.51 -5.27 15.98
C ARG A 47 14.72 -6.13 14.73
N ASP A 48 13.96 -7.21 14.54
CA ASP A 48 14.04 -8.05 13.32
C ASP A 48 13.00 -7.57 12.30
N ILE A 49 13.31 -6.46 11.62
CA ILE A 49 12.45 -5.84 10.61
C ILE A 49 12.07 -6.84 9.51
N VAL A 50 12.96 -7.76 9.14
CA VAL A 50 12.74 -8.75 8.06
C VAL A 50 11.61 -9.73 8.42
N LYS A 51 11.47 -10.06 9.71
CA LYS A 51 10.37 -10.91 10.21
C LYS A 51 9.12 -10.12 10.60
N HIS A 52 9.22 -8.80 10.71
CA HIS A 52 8.11 -7.97 11.19
C HIS A 52 6.86 -8.13 10.29
N PRO A 53 5.67 -8.41 10.85
CA PRO A 53 4.49 -8.79 10.06
C PRO A 53 4.01 -7.68 9.12
N PHE A 54 4.07 -6.42 9.54
CA PHE A 54 3.72 -5.28 8.66
C PHE A 54 4.74 -5.11 7.51
N TYR A 55 6.01 -5.42 7.74
CA TYR A 55 7.02 -5.34 6.69
C TYR A 55 6.80 -6.45 5.67
N ARG A 56 6.56 -7.70 6.11
CA ARG A 56 6.20 -8.80 5.21
C ARG A 56 4.89 -8.55 4.45
N ALA A 57 3.87 -8.01 5.13
CA ALA A 57 2.60 -7.68 4.51
C ALA A 57 2.72 -6.60 3.42
N PHE A 58 3.66 -5.65 3.54
CA PHE A 58 3.97 -4.71 2.45
C PHE A 58 4.35 -5.45 1.15
N PHE A 59 5.29 -6.39 1.21
CA PHE A 59 5.72 -7.15 0.01
C PHE A 59 4.62 -8.06 -0.53
N HIS A 60 3.83 -8.68 0.35
CA HIS A 60 2.66 -9.44 -0.05
C HIS A 60 1.68 -8.57 -0.85
N CYS A 61 1.25 -7.44 -0.28
CA CYS A 61 0.36 -6.48 -0.96
C CYS A 61 0.96 -5.97 -2.28
N TRP A 62 2.25 -5.61 -2.29
CA TRP A 62 2.94 -5.15 -3.48
C TRP A 62 2.85 -6.19 -4.60
N ASN A 63 3.18 -7.45 -4.31
CA ASN A 63 3.22 -8.51 -5.31
C ASN A 63 1.83 -8.91 -5.81
N GLU A 64 0.79 -8.68 -5.00
CA GLU A 64 -0.62 -8.79 -5.38
C GLU A 64 -1.16 -7.52 -6.09
N LYS A 65 -0.30 -6.53 -6.39
CA LYS A 65 -0.66 -5.24 -7.03
C LYS A 65 -1.65 -4.42 -6.19
N ARG A 66 -1.70 -4.65 -4.89
CA ARG A 66 -2.50 -3.93 -3.89
C ARG A 66 -1.68 -2.79 -3.30
N TYR A 67 -1.25 -1.86 -4.15
CA TYR A 67 -0.28 -0.83 -3.79
C TYR A 67 -0.80 0.16 -2.74
N TYR A 68 -2.12 0.40 -2.71
CA TYR A 68 -2.74 1.26 -1.70
C TYR A 68 -2.65 0.59 -0.32
N GLU A 69 -2.93 -0.70 -0.22
CA GLU A 69 -2.77 -1.45 1.01
C GLU A 69 -1.30 -1.63 1.40
N ALA A 70 -0.39 -1.81 0.43
CA ALA A 70 1.04 -1.83 0.69
C ALA A 70 1.47 -0.50 1.37
N HIS A 71 1.07 0.64 0.80
CA HIS A 71 1.29 1.96 1.39
C HIS A 71 0.77 2.04 2.83
N ASP A 72 -0.50 1.73 3.04
CA ASP A 72 -1.17 1.88 4.33
C ASP A 72 -0.59 0.97 5.43
N VAL A 73 -0.29 -0.28 5.09
CA VAL A 73 0.33 -1.24 6.01
C VAL A 73 1.69 -0.72 6.46
N LEU A 74 2.54 -0.27 5.52
CA LEU A 74 3.89 0.16 5.89
C LEU A 74 3.90 1.53 6.58
N GLU A 75 2.96 2.43 6.25
CA GLU A 75 2.75 3.69 6.97
C GLU A 75 2.45 3.45 8.44
N GLN A 76 1.62 2.46 8.77
CA GLN A 76 1.31 2.12 10.16
C GLN A 76 2.55 1.64 10.94
N LEU A 77 3.48 0.92 10.30
CA LEU A 77 4.76 0.57 10.89
C LEU A 77 5.64 1.81 11.06
N TRP A 78 5.75 2.62 10.01
CA TRP A 78 6.59 3.83 9.98
C TRP A 78 6.20 4.84 11.06
N LEU A 79 4.91 5.12 11.24
CA LEU A 79 4.42 6.07 12.27
C LEU A 79 4.75 5.65 13.70
N LYS A 80 4.97 4.35 13.95
CA LYS A 80 5.35 3.82 15.26
C LYS A 80 6.86 3.73 15.43
N THR A 81 7.62 3.99 14.37
CA THR A 81 9.06 3.77 14.31
C THR A 81 9.81 5.07 14.59
N LYS A 82 10.63 5.10 15.64
CA LYS A 82 11.68 6.11 15.84
C LYS A 82 13.04 5.45 15.53
N SER A 83 13.31 5.22 14.25
CA SER A 83 14.47 4.46 13.78
C SER A 83 15.33 5.30 12.81
N PRO A 84 16.65 5.06 12.75
CA PRO A 84 17.50 5.44 11.62
C PRO A 84 16.91 5.06 10.24
N ASP A 85 16.02 4.07 10.19
CA ASP A 85 15.33 3.60 8.98
C ASP A 85 14.10 4.41 8.58
N ALA A 86 13.82 5.54 9.25
CA ALA A 86 12.66 6.37 8.93
C ALA A 86 12.62 6.78 7.44
N ASP A 87 13.77 7.12 6.86
CA ASP A 87 13.86 7.46 5.43
C ASP A 87 13.71 6.22 4.53
N TYR A 88 14.19 5.05 4.97
CA TYR A 88 14.00 3.79 4.25
C TYR A 88 12.52 3.47 4.08
N PHE A 89 11.77 3.42 5.19
CA PHE A 89 10.32 3.15 5.15
C PHE A 89 9.55 4.22 4.37
N LYS A 90 9.91 5.49 4.56
CA LYS A 90 9.32 6.59 3.78
C LYS A 90 9.54 6.42 2.28
N GLY A 91 10.72 5.96 1.87
CA GLY A 91 11.02 5.64 0.47
C GLY A 91 10.14 4.53 -0.09
N LEU A 92 9.99 3.41 0.63
CA LEU A 92 9.11 2.32 0.24
C LEU A 92 7.63 2.74 0.14
N ILE A 93 7.14 3.54 1.09
CA ILE A 93 5.79 4.10 1.11
C ILE A 93 5.56 5.01 -0.11
N GLN A 94 6.53 5.87 -0.43
CA GLN A 94 6.46 6.74 -1.61
C GLN A 94 6.47 5.94 -2.91
N ALA A 95 7.27 4.87 -3.00
CA ALA A 95 7.26 3.97 -4.14
C ALA A 95 5.88 3.33 -4.34
N ALA A 96 5.28 2.79 -3.27
CA ALA A 96 3.92 2.23 -3.34
C ALA A 96 2.90 3.29 -3.78
N GLY A 97 2.99 4.52 -3.24
CA GLY A 97 2.17 5.65 -3.69
C GLY A 97 2.33 5.96 -5.17
N ALA A 98 3.55 5.91 -5.72
CA ALA A 98 3.79 6.09 -7.15
C ALA A 98 3.05 5.04 -7.99
N PHE A 99 3.10 3.76 -7.59
CA PHE A 99 2.38 2.69 -8.27
C PHE A 99 0.86 2.80 -8.12
N VAL A 100 0.32 3.32 -7.00
CA VAL A 100 -1.11 3.68 -6.90
C VAL A 100 -1.49 4.71 -7.96
N HIS A 101 -0.63 5.70 -8.23
CA HIS A 101 -0.89 6.68 -9.28
C HIS A 101 -0.90 6.04 -10.68
N LEU A 102 0.03 5.13 -10.97
CA LEU A 102 0.07 4.41 -12.25
C LEU A 102 -1.15 3.49 -12.42
N GLN A 103 -1.52 2.74 -11.39
CA GLN A 103 -2.68 1.85 -11.41
C GLN A 103 -3.97 2.64 -11.63
N LYS A 104 -4.17 3.75 -10.92
CA LYS A 104 -5.36 4.61 -11.12
C LYS A 104 -5.39 5.28 -12.49
N HIS A 105 -4.23 5.65 -13.03
CA HIS A 105 -4.15 6.17 -14.40
C HIS A 105 -4.54 5.11 -15.42
N PHE A 106 -4.05 3.88 -15.26
CA PHE A 106 -4.38 2.74 -16.11
C PHE A 106 -5.86 2.36 -16.05
N GLU A 107 -6.45 2.28 -14.86
CA GLU A 107 -7.87 1.93 -14.67
C GLU A 107 -8.82 3.00 -15.24
N TYR A 108 -8.44 4.27 -15.17
CA TYR A 108 -9.32 5.39 -15.50
C TYR A 108 -8.65 6.46 -16.38
N PRO A 109 -8.19 6.12 -17.60
CA PRO A 109 -7.35 7.00 -18.43
C PRO A 109 -8.08 8.25 -18.92
N ARG A 110 -9.42 8.24 -18.95
CA ARG A 110 -10.25 9.39 -19.37
C ARG A 110 -10.86 10.19 -18.22
N HIS A 111 -10.66 9.75 -16.97
CA HIS A 111 -11.25 10.43 -15.83
C HIS A 111 -10.47 11.70 -15.49
N ALA A 112 -11.17 12.84 -15.32
CA ALA A 112 -10.59 14.18 -15.20
C ALA A 112 -9.44 14.31 -14.19
N ARG A 113 -9.49 13.55 -13.08
CA ARG A 113 -8.41 13.52 -12.07
C ARG A 113 -7.41 12.39 -12.28
N HIS A 114 -7.81 11.25 -12.83
CA HIS A 114 -6.94 10.07 -12.88
C HIS A 114 -6.04 10.09 -14.12
N SER A 115 -6.48 10.73 -15.19
CA SER A 115 -5.69 10.97 -16.41
C SER A 115 -4.44 11.84 -16.19
N ARG A 116 -4.37 12.58 -15.09
CA ARG A 116 -3.24 13.49 -14.76
C ARG A 116 -2.27 12.90 -13.73
N ARG A 117 -2.31 11.58 -13.50
CA ARG A 117 -1.55 10.93 -12.41
C ARG A 117 -0.12 10.55 -12.75
N LEU A 118 0.29 10.63 -14.02
CA LEU A 118 1.67 10.31 -14.42
C LEU A 118 2.70 11.28 -13.82
N SER A 119 2.43 12.59 -13.82
CA SER A 119 3.34 13.57 -13.20
C SER A 119 3.51 13.38 -11.69
N PRO A 120 2.42 13.22 -10.89
CA PRO A 120 2.55 12.82 -9.49
C PRO A 120 3.31 11.51 -9.25
N ALA A 121 3.14 10.51 -10.13
CA ALA A 121 3.88 9.25 -10.02
C ALA A 121 5.39 9.47 -10.16
N VAL A 122 5.82 10.20 -11.20
CA VAL A 122 7.24 10.54 -11.42
C VAL A 122 7.84 11.26 -10.21
N ARG A 123 7.13 12.23 -9.64
CA ARG A 123 7.59 12.93 -8.44
C ARG A 123 7.85 11.97 -7.27
N LEU A 124 6.94 11.01 -7.06
CA LEU A 124 7.07 10.03 -5.99
C LEU A 124 8.18 9.01 -6.26
N PHE A 125 8.37 8.56 -7.50
CA PHE A 125 9.52 7.72 -7.87
C PHE A 125 10.85 8.38 -7.50
N ARG A 126 11.04 9.65 -7.88
CA ARG A 126 12.27 10.38 -7.56
C ARG A 126 12.47 10.65 -6.06
N LEU A 127 11.38 10.86 -5.32
CA LEU A 127 11.45 10.98 -3.86
C LEU A 127 11.85 9.65 -3.21
N ALA A 128 11.23 8.55 -3.65
CA ALA A 128 11.55 7.21 -3.17
C ALA A 128 13.01 6.86 -3.45
N GLU A 129 13.49 7.06 -4.68
CA GLU A 129 14.88 6.83 -5.09
C GLU A 129 15.87 7.60 -4.19
N ARG A 130 15.64 8.89 -3.97
CA ARG A 130 16.50 9.71 -3.08
C ARG A 130 16.54 9.19 -1.65
N ASN A 131 15.39 8.78 -1.11
CA ASN A 131 15.31 8.27 0.25
C ASN A 131 15.98 6.89 0.40
N LEU A 132 15.87 6.04 -0.63
CA LEU A 132 16.35 4.66 -0.61
C LEU A 132 17.84 4.53 -0.97
N SER A 133 18.37 5.38 -1.85
CA SER A 133 19.72 5.23 -2.42
C SER A 133 20.85 5.05 -1.40
N ARG A 134 20.77 5.70 -0.23
CA ARG A 134 21.77 5.57 0.84
C ARG A 134 21.82 4.20 1.51
N PHE A 135 20.79 3.38 1.31
CA PHE A 135 20.65 2.03 1.86
C PHE A 135 21.09 0.95 0.84
N ALA A 136 21.65 1.36 -0.31
CA ALA A 136 22.22 0.46 -1.30
C ALA A 136 23.50 -0.24 -0.78
N PRO A 137 23.82 -1.45 -1.27
CA PRO A 137 23.06 -2.21 -2.27
C PRO A 137 21.89 -2.99 -1.68
N ARG A 138 21.91 -3.29 -0.37
CA ARG A 138 20.91 -4.14 0.29
C ARG A 138 20.61 -3.62 1.68
N HIS A 139 19.33 -3.67 2.06
CA HIS A 139 18.87 -3.29 3.40
C HIS A 139 17.61 -4.04 3.77
N HIS A 140 17.52 -4.55 5.01
CA HIS A 140 16.38 -5.33 5.51
C HIS A 140 15.89 -6.42 4.53
N GLY A 141 16.83 -7.15 3.94
CA GLY A 141 16.53 -8.23 2.99
C GLY A 141 16.09 -7.78 1.59
N LEU A 142 15.99 -6.48 1.29
CA LEU A 142 15.66 -5.98 -0.05
C LEU A 142 16.92 -5.59 -0.82
N ASP A 143 16.96 -5.91 -2.11
CA ASP A 143 17.93 -5.33 -3.06
C ASP A 143 17.53 -3.89 -3.39
N ILE A 144 18.18 -2.94 -2.73
CA ILE A 144 17.89 -1.52 -2.84
C ILE A 144 18.44 -0.95 -4.13
N ALA A 145 19.59 -1.43 -4.61
CA ALA A 145 20.16 -0.98 -5.86
C ALA A 145 19.22 -1.32 -7.03
N ALA A 146 18.79 -2.58 -7.12
CA ALA A 146 17.85 -3.02 -8.15
C ALA A 146 16.51 -2.30 -8.04
N PHE A 147 16.03 -2.05 -6.81
CA PHE A 147 14.77 -1.33 -6.62
C PHE A 147 14.88 0.15 -7.03
N CYS A 148 15.95 0.85 -6.67
CA CYS A 148 16.19 2.22 -7.13
C CYS A 148 16.27 2.30 -8.66
N GLN A 149 16.96 1.36 -9.31
CA GLN A 149 17.02 1.28 -10.77
C GLN A 149 15.62 1.14 -11.38
N LEU A 150 14.81 0.21 -10.87
CA LEU A 150 13.43 0.02 -11.30
C LEU A 150 12.61 1.32 -11.20
N LEU A 151 12.67 2.02 -10.07
CA LEU A 151 11.92 3.28 -9.87
C LEU A 151 12.39 4.37 -10.85
N GLY A 152 13.70 4.44 -11.11
CA GLY A 152 14.29 5.34 -12.10
C GLY A 152 13.76 5.06 -13.51
N GLU A 153 13.81 3.80 -13.94
CA GLU A 153 13.34 3.36 -15.27
C GLU A 153 11.86 3.68 -15.50
N PHE A 154 11.01 3.44 -14.49
CA PHE A 154 9.59 3.82 -14.56
C PHE A 154 9.42 5.34 -14.73
N ALA A 155 10.17 6.14 -13.97
CA ALA A 155 10.11 7.60 -14.07
C ALA A 155 10.61 8.10 -15.43
N ASP A 156 11.73 7.55 -15.92
CA ASP A 156 12.34 7.93 -17.18
C ASP A 156 11.46 7.61 -18.38
N GLN A 157 10.81 6.44 -18.41
CA GLN A 157 9.88 6.08 -19.48
C GLN A 157 8.68 7.05 -19.56
N ILE A 158 8.13 7.45 -18.40
CA ILE A 158 7.04 8.43 -18.37
C ILE A 158 7.51 9.79 -18.88
N VAL A 159 8.67 10.27 -18.42
CA VAL A 159 9.23 11.56 -18.84
C VAL A 159 9.57 11.57 -20.33
N ALA A 160 10.22 10.51 -20.82
CA ALA A 160 10.57 10.36 -22.24
C ALA A 160 9.34 10.33 -23.15
N SER A 161 8.20 9.86 -22.64
CA SER A 161 6.92 9.90 -23.36
C SER A 161 6.21 11.26 -23.32
N ASP A 162 6.81 12.30 -22.72
CA ASP A 162 6.15 13.58 -22.45
C ASP A 162 4.84 13.38 -21.64
N TYR A 163 4.91 12.48 -20.64
CA TYR A 163 3.79 12.11 -19.78
C TYR A 163 2.56 11.58 -20.53
N LYS A 164 2.76 10.91 -21.68
CA LYS A 164 1.66 10.31 -22.47
C LYS A 164 1.52 8.81 -22.27
N THR A 165 2.60 8.13 -21.89
CA THR A 165 2.63 6.68 -21.75
C THR A 165 2.73 6.28 -20.29
N ASN A 166 1.87 5.34 -19.89
CA ASN A 166 1.98 4.65 -18.61
C ASN A 166 2.74 3.34 -18.82
N PRO A 167 3.96 3.18 -18.28
CA PRO A 167 4.73 1.96 -18.45
C PRO A 167 4.22 0.80 -17.58
N TRP A 168 3.28 1.03 -16.66
CA TRP A 168 2.69 -0.01 -15.83
C TRP A 168 1.43 -0.62 -16.47
N SER A 169 1.35 -1.95 -16.43
CA SER A 169 0.13 -2.73 -16.61
C SER A 169 0.08 -3.89 -15.61
N PRO A 170 -1.08 -4.54 -15.39
CA PRO A 170 -1.17 -5.72 -14.52
C PRO A 170 -0.22 -6.87 -14.92
N GLU A 171 0.09 -7.01 -16.21
CA GLU A 171 0.95 -8.04 -16.78
C GLU A 171 2.45 -7.74 -16.57
N THR A 172 2.80 -6.46 -16.54
CA THR A 172 4.18 -5.96 -16.40
C THR A 172 4.49 -5.47 -14.99
N ALA A 173 3.55 -5.63 -14.06
CA ALA A 173 3.67 -5.16 -12.68
C ALA A 173 4.90 -5.77 -11.98
N PRO A 174 5.82 -4.94 -11.45
CA PRO A 174 7.05 -5.45 -10.86
C PRO A 174 6.77 -6.16 -9.54
N LYS A 175 7.50 -7.25 -9.30
CA LYS A 175 7.48 -8.00 -8.04
C LYS A 175 8.74 -7.71 -7.25
N LEU A 176 8.59 -7.59 -5.93
CA LEU A 176 9.69 -7.45 -4.99
C LEU A 176 9.88 -8.76 -4.24
N LYS A 177 11.14 -9.16 -4.06
CA LYS A 177 11.50 -10.34 -3.28
C LYS A 177 12.38 -9.91 -2.12
N LEU A 178 12.11 -10.46 -0.95
CA LEU A 178 13.04 -10.45 0.16
C LEU A 178 14.04 -11.59 -0.06
N LEU A 179 15.31 -11.28 0.12
CA LEU A 179 16.48 -12.15 -0.03
C LEU A 179 16.88 -12.80 1.29
#